data_AF-A0A8S3CG09-F1
#
_entry.id   AF-A0A8S3CG09-F1
#
_cell.length_a   1.000
_cell.length_b   1.000
_cell.length_c   1.000
_cell.angle_alpha   90.00
_cell.angle_beta   90.00
_cell.angle_gamma   90.00
#
_symmetry.space_group_name_H-M   'P 1'
#
loop_
_entity.id
_entity.type
_entity.pdbx_description
1 polymer ?
#
loop_
_entity_poly.entity_id
_entity_poly.type
_entity_poly.pdbx_seq_one_letter_code
_entity_poly.pdbx_strand_id
1 'polypeptide(L)' 'LTLSKSERERFTCTACAGTLILEWATLSRLTGNYLFEQYADRAMSYLWDRRHRQSNLMGTILNVHSGDWIVRESGIGAGI' A
#
# COMPACT_ATOMS: atom_id res chain seq x y z
N LEU A 1 -5.59 18.55 14.08
CA LEU A 1 -6.73 17.61 14.03
C LEU A 1 -6.27 16.27 14.59
N THR A 2 -6.57 16.00 15.86
CA THR A 2 -6.12 14.77 16.55
C THR A 2 -7.09 13.65 16.22
N LEU A 3 -6.80 12.86 15.19
CA LEU A 3 -7.61 11.69 14.82
C LEU A 3 -7.62 10.66 15.95
N SER A 4 -8.74 9.96 16.15
CA SER A 4 -8.82 8.85 17.12
C SER A 4 -7.98 7.65 16.65
N LYS A 5 -7.59 6.76 17.56
CA LYS A 5 -6.73 5.60 17.24
C LYS A 5 -7.32 4.72 16.13
N SER A 6 -8.64 4.54 16.11
CA SER A 6 -9.34 3.72 15.11
C SER A 6 -9.49 4.40 13.75
N GLU A 7 -9.31 5.72 13.67
CA GLU A 7 -9.29 6.44 12.39
C GLU A 7 -7.90 6.40 11.76
N ARG A 8 -6.83 6.42 12.57
CA ARG A 8 -5.45 6.26 12.06
C ARG A 8 -5.21 4.91 11.40
N GLU A 9 -5.79 3.85 11.92
CA GLU A 9 -5.66 2.49 11.36
C GLU A 9 -6.32 2.33 9.99
N ARG A 10 -7.13 3.30 9.55
CA ARG A 10 -7.83 3.25 8.26
C ARG A 10 -7.03 3.84 7.11
N PHE A 11 -6.00 4.62 7.40
CA PHE A 11 -5.25 5.34 6.38
C PHE A 11 -3.84 4.81 6.29
N THR A 12 -3.41 4.50 5.08
CA THR A 12 -2.03 4.10 4.79
C THR A 12 -1.47 4.96 3.67
N CYS A 13 -0.14 5.01 3.58
CA CYS A 13 0.56 5.63 2.48
C CYS A 13 0.95 4.61 1.41
N THR A 14 1.13 5.04 0.16
CA THR A 14 1.51 4.12 -0.93
C THR A 14 2.85 3.45 -0.66
N ALA A 15 3.84 4.20 -0.16
CA ALA A 15 5.12 3.62 0.27
C ALA A 15 4.89 2.54 1.35
N CYS A 16 4.12 2.88 2.39
CA CYS A 16 3.86 2.02 3.55
C CYS A 16 3.23 0.67 3.15
N ALA A 17 2.34 0.68 2.16
CA ALA A 17 1.63 -0.50 1.71
C ALA A 17 2.37 -1.26 0.58
N GLY A 18 3.15 -0.56 -0.25
CA GLY A 18 3.74 -1.09 -1.48
C GLY A 18 5.19 -1.56 -1.37
N THR A 19 5.94 -1.17 -0.34
CA THR A 19 7.40 -1.42 -0.29
C THR A 19 7.81 -2.71 0.43
N LEU A 20 6.87 -3.57 0.84
CA LEU A 20 7.18 -4.75 1.67
C LEU A 20 7.49 -6.02 0.85
N ILE A 21 7.37 -5.96 -0.47
CA ILE A 21 7.49 -7.16 -1.32
C ILE A 21 8.87 -7.81 -1.21
N LEU A 22 9.95 -7.03 -1.11
CA LEU A 22 11.31 -7.58 -1.09
C LEU A 22 11.61 -8.31 0.23
N GLU A 23 11.21 -7.72 1.34
CA GLU A 23 11.40 -8.25 2.69
C GLU A 23 10.58 -9.52 2.88
N TRP A 24 9.31 -9.51 2.47
CA TRP A 24 8.44 -10.67 2.58
C TRP A 24 8.79 -11.78 1.59
N ALA A 25 9.21 -11.45 0.38
CA ALA A 25 9.77 -12.41 -0.58
C ALA A 25 11.02 -13.10 -0.02
N THR A 26 11.90 -12.33 0.64
CA THR A 26 13.09 -12.87 1.30
C THR A 26 12.71 -13.78 2.47
N LEU A 27 11.79 -13.34 3.33
CA LEU A 27 11.33 -14.14 4.45
C LEU A 27 10.66 -15.44 4.00
N SER A 28 9.86 -15.39 2.94
CA SER A 28 9.24 -16.59 2.36
C SER A 28 10.28 -17.62 1.91
N ARG A 29 11.35 -17.17 1.24
CA ARG A 29 12.45 -18.05 0.82
C ARG A 29 13.23 -18.63 2.01
N LEU A 30 13.47 -17.83 3.05
CA LEU A 30 14.21 -18.26 4.24
C LEU A 30 13.43 -19.22 5.14
N THR A 31 12.11 -19.03 5.25
CA THR A 31 11.25 -19.83 6.14
C THR A 31 10.58 -21.01 5.44
N GLY A 32 10.56 -21.02 4.10
CA GLY A 32 9.76 -21.95 3.31
C GLY A 32 8.25 -21.65 3.33
N ASN A 33 7.81 -20.59 4.03
CA ASN A 33 6.41 -20.19 4.10
C ASN A 33 6.11 -19.07 3.08
N TYR A 34 5.50 -19.43 1.96
CA TYR A 34 5.16 -18.50 0.88
C TYR A 34 3.97 -17.56 1.17
N LEU A 35 3.33 -17.65 2.34
CA LEU A 35 2.22 -16.73 2.68
C LEU A 35 2.69 -15.28 2.75
N PHE A 36 3.90 -15.03 3.22
CA PHE A 36 4.43 -13.67 3.34
C PHE A 36 4.51 -12.97 1.98
N GLU A 37 5.20 -13.60 1.02
CA GLU A 37 5.32 -13.10 -0.36
C GLU A 37 3.94 -12.96 -1.02
N GLN A 38 3.03 -13.93 -0.83
CA GLN A 38 1.68 -13.87 -1.38
C GLN A 38 0.87 -12.67 -0.88
N TYR A 39 0.93 -12.37 0.42
CA TYR A 39 0.20 -11.21 0.95
C TYR A 39 0.83 -9.88 0.51
N ALA A 40 2.16 -9.82 0.41
CA ALA A 40 2.85 -8.64 -0.07
C ALA A 40 2.56 -8.38 -1.57
N ASP A 41 2.60 -9.43 -2.39
CA ASP A 41 2.26 -9.36 -3.81
C ASP A 41 0.79 -8.94 -4.02
N ARG A 42 -0.11 -9.49 -3.20
CA ARG A 42 -1.53 -9.10 -3.22
C ARG A 42 -1.73 -7.63 -2.86
N ALA A 43 -1.01 -7.11 -1.87
CA ALA A 43 -1.07 -5.69 -1.52
C ALA A 43 -0.56 -4.81 -2.67
N MET A 44 0.56 -5.18 -3.28
CA MET A 44 1.14 -4.46 -4.41
C MET A 44 0.22 -4.47 -5.63
N SER A 45 -0.33 -5.63 -5.97
CA SER A 45 -1.31 -5.80 -7.05
C SER A 45 -2.58 -4.98 -6.79
N TYR A 46 -3.08 -4.97 -5.55
CA TYR A 46 -4.23 -4.15 -5.17
C TYR A 46 -3.96 -2.66 -5.37
N LEU A 47 -2.82 -2.16 -4.93
CA LEU A 47 -2.43 -0.77 -5.20
C LEU A 47 -2.35 -0.53 -6.70
N TRP A 48 -1.76 -1.46 -7.45
CA TRP A 48 -1.59 -1.35 -8.89
C TRP A 48 -2.94 -1.18 -9.60
N ASP A 49 -3.95 -1.94 -9.22
CA ASP A 49 -5.29 -1.84 -9.81
C ASP A 49 -6.04 -0.55 -9.43
N ARG A 50 -5.60 0.15 -8.38
CA ARG A 50 -6.21 1.39 -7.89
C ARG A 50 -5.65 2.65 -8.53
N ARG A 51 -4.66 2.57 -9.42
CA ARG A 51 -4.15 3.78 -10.12
C ARG A 51 -5.24 4.54 -10.84
N HIS A 52 -5.05 5.85 -10.94
CA HIS A 52 -5.94 6.71 -11.69
C HIS A 52 -5.93 6.32 -13.18
N ARG A 53 -7.08 5.98 -13.76
CA ARG A 53 -7.19 5.38 -15.10
C ARG A 53 -6.64 6.25 -16.25
N GLN A 54 -6.68 7.57 -16.11
CA GLN A 54 -6.22 8.48 -17.16
C GLN A 54 -4.72 8.78 -17.05
N SER A 55 -4.22 9.03 -15.84
CA SER A 55 -2.81 9.41 -15.62
C SER A 55 -1.91 8.22 -15.37
N ASN A 56 -2.46 7.05 -15.04
CA ASN A 56 -1.75 5.86 -14.58
C ASN A 56 -0.84 6.13 -13.38
N LEU A 57 -1.25 7.04 -12.48
CA LEU A 57 -0.52 7.37 -11.26
C LEU A 57 -1.28 6.94 -10.00
N MET A 58 -0.52 6.69 -8.93
CA MET A 58 -1.03 6.33 -7.59
C MET A 58 -1.34 7.58 -6.76
N GLY A 59 -2.32 7.52 -5.87
CA GLY A 59 -2.45 8.54 -4.83
C GLY A 59 -1.42 8.36 -3.71
N THR A 60 -1.34 9.32 -2.79
CA THR A 60 -0.42 9.28 -1.65
C THR A 60 -1.04 8.61 -0.42
N ILE A 61 -2.32 8.86 -0.14
CA ILE A 61 -3.01 8.33 1.06
C ILE A 61 -4.22 7.51 0.63
N LEU A 62 -4.25 6.24 1.04
CA LEU A 62 -5.30 5.26 0.76
C LEU A 62 -6.10 4.97 2.02
N ASN A 63 -7.43 4.88 1.90
CA ASN A 63 -8.29 4.27 2.90
C ASN A 63 -8.32 2.75 2.72
N VAL A 64 -7.81 1.98 3.68
CA VAL A 64 -7.70 0.51 3.57
C VAL A 64 -9.03 -0.23 3.63
N HIS A 65 -10.09 0.41 4.14
CA HIS A 65 -11.42 -0.21 4.18
C HIS A 65 -12.23 0.04 2.91
N SER A 66 -12.21 1.27 2.37
CA SER A 66 -12.95 1.59 1.14
C SER A 66 -12.15 1.30 -0.12
N GLY A 67 -10.82 1.39 -0.05
CA GLY A 67 -9.95 1.31 -1.22
C GLY A 67 -9.82 2.61 -2.01
N ASP A 68 -10.33 3.72 -1.47
CA ASP A 68 -10.27 5.02 -2.13
C ASP A 68 -9.02 5.81 -1.75
N TRP A 69 -8.48 6.53 -2.73
CA TRP A 69 -7.46 7.55 -2.49
C TRP A 69 -8.08 8.78 -1.85
N ILE A 70 -7.66 9.05 -0.61
CA ILE A 70 -7.99 10.27 0.14
C ILE A 70 -7.18 11.45 -0.38
N VAL A 71 -5.88 11.23 -0.61
CA VAL A 71 -4.99 12.19 -1.28
C VAL A 71 -4.59 11.59 -2.62
N ARG A 72 -4.97 12.26 -3.70
CA ARG A 72 -4.81 11.79 -5.10
C ARG A 72 -3.61 12.36 -5.82
N GLU A 73 -2.89 13.26 -5.15
CA GLU A 73 -1.62 13.76 -5.66
C GLU A 73 -0.63 12.61 -5.76
N SER A 74 0.21 12.67 -6.78
CA SER A 74 1.26 11.69 -7.05
C SER A 74 2.59 12.42 -7.07
N GLY A 75 3.66 11.73 -6.69
CA GLY A 75 4.98 12.33 -6.69
C GLY A 75 6.07 11.29 -6.49
N ILE A 76 7.26 11.75 -6.13
CA ILE A 76 8.41 10.91 -5.73
C ILE A 76 8.89 11.24 -4.31
N GLY A 77 8.08 12.01 -3.58
CA GLY A 77 8.38 12.46 -2.22
C GLY A 77 7.99 11.42 -1.17
N ALA A 78 8.15 11.78 0.11
CA ALA A 78 7.81 10.89 1.21
C ALA A 78 6.34 10.44 1.16
N GLY A 79 6.12 9.14 1.33
CA GLY A 79 4.78 8.53 1.40
C GLY A 79 4.24 7.98 0.08
N ILE A 80 4.96 8.13 -1.05
CA ILE A 80 4.73 7.42 -2.31
C ILE A 80 5.72 6.28 -2.47
#